data_AF-A0A1X7JQG5-F1
#
_entry.id   AF-A0A1X7JQG5-F1
#
_cell.length_a   1.000
_cell.length_b   1.000
_cell.length_c   1.000
_cell.angle_alpha   90.00
_cell.angle_beta   90.00
_cell.angle_gamma   90.00
#
_symmetry.space_group_name_H-M   'P 1'
#
loop_
_entity.id
_entity.type
_entity.pdbx_description
1 polymer ?
#
loop_
_entity_poly.entity_id
_entity_poly.type
_entity_poly.pdbx_seq_one_letter_code
_entity_poly.pdbx_strand_id
1 'polypeptide(L)'
;METINTLVVINFSAVGSEALHEDKIAQYDRFILIDQNIDVLNDVALLLEARKKYVVILDKLEGLVQLFKSYGTKKRHHVVVDSYPLQ
;
A
#
# COMPACT_ATOMS: atom_id res chain seq x y z
N MET A 1 -12.68 14.86 12.97
CA MET A 1 -11.95 13.58 13.11
C MET A 1 -11.42 13.23 11.73
N GLU A 2 -10.12 13.19 11.55
CA GLU A 2 -9.50 12.96 10.24
C GLU A 2 -9.59 11.47 9.87
N THR A 3 -10.03 11.17 8.64
CA THR A 3 -10.03 9.82 8.09
C THR A 3 -8.78 9.66 7.24
N ILE A 4 -7.98 8.63 7.51
CA ILE A 4 -6.85 8.25 6.67
C ILE A 4 -7.32 7.18 5.70
N ASN A 5 -7.25 7.47 4.40
CA ASN A 5 -7.51 6.49 3.35
C ASN A 5 -6.24 5.68 3.11
N THR A 6 -6.32 4.37 3.37
CA THR A 6 -5.21 3.42 3.24
C THR A 6 -5.52 2.39 2.16
N LEU A 7 -4.62 2.23 1.20
CA LEU A 7 -4.66 1.13 0.23
C LEU A 7 -3.58 0.10 0.59
N VAL A 8 -3.99 -1.15 0.73
CA VAL A 8 -3.10 -2.31 0.84
C VAL A 8 -3.01 -2.95 -0.54
N VAL A 9 -1.81 -3.09 -1.08
CA VAL A 9 -1.56 -3.66 -2.40
C VAL A 9 -0.73 -4.92 -2.23
N ILE A 10 -1.23 -6.04 -2.74
CA ILE A 10 -0.64 -7.37 -2.58
C ILE A 10 -0.31 -7.98 -3.95
N ASN A 11 0.86 -8.61 -4.07
CA ASN A 11 1.33 -9.30 -5.27
C ASN A 11 1.38 -8.40 -6.52
N PHE A 12 1.82 -7.15 -6.35
CA PHE A 12 1.95 -6.18 -7.43
C PHE A 12 2.81 -6.66 -8.62
N SER A 13 3.86 -7.43 -8.39
CA SER A 13 4.76 -7.94 -9.44
C SER A 13 4.08 -8.91 -10.42
N ALA A 14 2.91 -9.45 -10.05
CA ALA A 14 2.12 -10.34 -10.89
C ALA A 14 1.50 -9.65 -12.11
N VAL A 15 1.27 -8.34 -12.03
CA VAL A 15 0.73 -7.54 -13.11
C VAL A 15 1.81 -6.55 -13.48
N GLY A 16 2.40 -6.72 -14.67
CA GLY A 16 3.45 -5.82 -15.16
C GLY A 16 3.10 -4.36 -14.86
N SER A 17 4.08 -3.61 -14.34
CA SER A 17 4.10 -2.33 -13.59
C SER A 17 2.96 -1.28 -13.69
N GLU A 18 2.00 -1.41 -14.60
CA GLU A 18 0.91 -0.46 -14.90
C GLU A 18 -0.26 -0.48 -13.89
N ALA A 19 -0.23 -1.36 -12.88
CA ALA A 19 -1.44 -1.69 -12.11
C ALA A 19 -1.92 -0.61 -11.11
N LEU A 20 -1.05 0.32 -10.70
CA LEU A 20 -1.40 1.44 -9.80
C LEU A 20 -1.72 2.70 -10.61
N HIS A 21 -2.99 2.83 -11.02
CA HIS A 21 -3.47 3.99 -11.75
C HIS A 21 -3.44 5.29 -10.91
N GLU A 22 -3.28 6.44 -11.58
CA GLU A 22 -3.14 7.73 -10.90
C GLU A 22 -4.37 8.14 -10.08
N ASP A 23 -5.56 7.69 -10.47
CA ASP A 23 -6.81 7.92 -9.74
C ASP A 23 -6.78 7.24 -8.36
N LYS A 24 -6.31 6.00 -8.30
CA LYS A 24 -6.06 5.29 -7.04
C LYS A 24 -5.02 6.04 -6.24
N ILE A 25 -3.90 6.44 -6.84
CA ILE A 25 -2.85 7.18 -6.13
C ILE A 25 -3.41 8.48 -5.50
N ALA A 26 -4.25 9.22 -6.22
CA ALA A 26 -4.85 10.44 -5.72
C ALA A 26 -5.78 10.21 -4.52
N GLN A 27 -6.55 9.12 -4.50
CA GLN A 27 -7.59 8.83 -3.50
C GLN A 27 -7.06 8.43 -2.11
N TYR A 28 -5.87 7.83 -2.04
CA TYR A 28 -5.31 7.33 -0.78
C TYR A 28 -4.16 8.18 -0.26
N ASP A 29 -4.09 8.32 1.06
CA ASP A 29 -3.01 9.02 1.77
C ASP A 29 -1.84 8.09 2.05
N ARG A 30 -2.15 6.80 2.23
CA ARG A 30 -1.24 5.76 2.69
C ARG A 30 -1.32 4.52 1.81
N PHE A 31 -0.17 3.95 1.52
CA PHE A 31 -0.01 2.70 0.77
C PHE A 31 0.75 1.70 1.63
N ILE A 32 0.28 0.47 1.64
CA ILE A 32 0.99 -0.66 2.24
C ILE A 32 1.23 -1.67 1.12
N LEU A 33 2.48 -1.88 0.77
CA LEU A 33 2.89 -2.71 -0.36
C LEU A 33 3.43 -4.05 0.16
N ILE A 34 2.92 -5.14 -0.39
CA ILE A 34 3.26 -6.52 0.01
C ILE A 34 3.51 -7.35 -1.24
N ASP A 35 4.76 -7.73 -1.46
CA ASP A 35 5.17 -8.53 -2.62
C ASP A 35 6.44 -9.32 -2.28
N GLN A 36 6.73 -10.37 -3.05
CA GLN A 36 7.98 -11.12 -2.94
C GLN A 36 9.14 -10.43 -3.68
N ASN A 37 8.83 -9.57 -4.66
CA ASN A 37 9.81 -8.85 -5.45
C ASN A 37 10.12 -7.48 -4.83
N ILE A 38 11.22 -7.41 -4.06
CA ILE A 38 11.63 -6.18 -3.36
C ILE A 38 12.01 -5.03 -4.29
N ASP A 39 12.55 -5.33 -5.47
CA ASP A 39 12.95 -4.30 -6.44
C ASP A 39 11.71 -3.56 -6.96
N VAL A 40 10.66 -4.31 -7.28
CA VAL A 40 9.35 -3.76 -7.67
C VAL A 40 8.75 -2.93 -6.54
N LEU A 41 8.83 -3.39 -5.29
CA LEU A 41 8.34 -2.63 -4.14
C LEU A 41 9.05 -1.30 -3.97
N ASN A 42 10.37 -1.27 -4.16
CA ASN A 42 11.18 -0.06 -4.05
C ASN A 42 10.84 0.95 -5.15
N ASP A 43 10.72 0.50 -6.40
CA ASP A 43 10.36 1.36 -7.53
C ASP A 43 8.98 2.01 -7.33
N VAL A 44 8.00 1.23 -6.89
CA VAL A 44 6.65 1.73 -6.59
C VAL A 44 6.67 2.68 -5.39
N ALA A 45 7.44 2.37 -4.34
CA ALA A 45 7.56 3.24 -3.18
C ALA A 45 8.12 4.61 -3.57
N LEU A 46 9.19 4.66 -4.37
CA LEU A 46 9.77 5.91 -4.87
C LEU A 46 8.75 6.75 -5.66
N LEU A 47 7.94 6.11 -6.52
CA LEU A 47 6.87 6.76 -7.29
C LEU A 47 5.77 7.38 -6.40
N LEU A 48 5.41 6.69 -5.32
CA LEU A 48 4.38 7.12 -4.37
C LEU A 48 4.92 8.23 -3.44
N GLU A 49 6.16 8.10 -2.99
CA GLU A 49 6.84 9.11 -2.16
C GLU A 49 7.07 10.41 -2.92
N ALA A 50 7.43 10.34 -4.21
CA ALA A 50 7.51 11.51 -5.09
C ALA A 50 6.18 12.28 -5.16
N ARG A 51 5.05 11.59 -4.97
CA ARG A 51 3.70 12.16 -4.88
C ARG A 51 3.26 12.48 -3.44
N LYS A 52 4.22 12.52 -2.50
CA LYS A 52 4.01 12.82 -1.07
C LYS A 52 3.05 11.86 -0.37
N LYS A 53 2.99 10.60 -0.83
CA LYS A 53 2.19 9.56 -0.19
C LYS A 53 3.01 8.88 0.90
N TYR A 54 2.34 8.41 1.95
CA TYR A 54 2.99 7.61 2.99
C TYR A 54 3.04 6.15 2.55
N VAL A 55 4.23 5.55 2.49
CA VAL A 55 4.40 4.18 2.03
C VAL A 55 4.93 3.30 3.16
N VAL A 56 4.42 2.08 3.25
CA VAL A 56 4.98 1.02 4.09
C VAL A 56 5.19 -0.20 3.22
N ILE A 57 6.39 -0.78 3.25
CA ILE A 57 6.67 -2.07 2.63
C ILE A 57 6.61 -3.14 3.72
N LEU A 58 5.88 -4.21 3.47
CA LEU A 58 5.87 -5.41 4.31
C LEU A 58 6.28 -6.62 3.48
N ASP A 59 7.15 -7.44 4.05
CA ASP A 59 7.58 -8.71 3.46
C ASP A 59 6.45 -9.75 3.48
N LYS A 60 5.56 -9.69 4.48
CA LYS A 60 4.46 -10.66 4.65
C LYS A 60 3.18 -10.04 5.19
N LEU A 61 2.06 -10.70 4.91
CA LEU A 61 0.71 -10.30 5.34
C LEU A 61 0.57 -10.22 6.86
N GLU A 62 1.26 -11.07 7.61
CA GLU A 62 1.22 -11.09 9.07
C GLU A 62 1.68 -9.74 9.68
N GLY A 63 2.51 -8.98 8.96
CA GLY A 63 2.93 -7.64 9.35
C GLY A 63 1.78 -6.63 9.43
N LEU A 64 0.68 -6.84 8.68
CA LEU A 64 -0.49 -5.95 8.69
C LEU A 64 -1.16 -5.89 10.06
N VAL A 65 -1.25 -7.04 10.76
CA VAL A 65 -1.92 -7.11 12.06
C VAL A 65 -1.18 -6.25 13.08
N GLN A 66 0.16 -6.31 13.10
CA GLN A 66 0.99 -5.52 13.99
C GLN A 66 0.92 -4.04 13.65
N LEU A 67 0.96 -3.72 12.35
CA LEU A 67 0.83 -2.37 11.84
C LEU A 67 -0.47 -1.71 12.28
N PHE A 68 -1.62 -2.35 12.04
CA PHE A 68 -2.91 -1.78 12.44
C PHE A 68 -3.09 -1.71 13.96
N LYS A 69 -2.51 -2.63 14.74
CA LYS A 69 -2.48 -2.53 16.20
C LYS A 69 -1.67 -1.30 16.68
N SER A 70 -0.64 -0.91 15.94
CA SER A 70 0.15 0.29 16.26
C SER A 70 -0.60 1.60 15.96
N TYR A 71 -1.59 1.56 15.07
CA TYR A 71 -2.43 2.71 14.77
C TYR A 71 -3.37 2.91 15.97
N GLY A 72 -2.99 3.82 16.86
CA GLY A 72 -3.81 4.17 18.02
C GLY A 72 -5.23 4.61 17.64
N THR A 73 -6.14 4.63 18.61
CA THR A 73 -7.58 4.87 18.41
C THR A 73 -7.98 6.30 18.02
N LYS A 74 -7.02 7.20 17.78
CA LYS A 74 -7.28 8.64 17.57
C LYS A 74 -7.71 8.99 16.14
N LYS A 75 -7.50 8.11 15.17
CA LYS A 75 -7.83 8.35 13.75
C LYS A 75 -8.74 7.25 13.20
N ARG A 76 -9.61 7.62 12.28
CA ARG A 76 -10.42 6.64 11.52
C ARG A 76 -9.58 6.17 10.34
N HIS A 77 -9.47 4.87 10.14
CA HIS A 77 -8.80 4.30 8.98
C HIS A 77 -9.86 3.68 8.07
N HIS A 78 -9.88 4.13 6.82
CA HIS A 78 -10.59 3.45 5.75
C HIS A 78 -9.57 2.61 5.00
N VAL A 79 -9.75 1.29 4.98
CA VAL A 79 -8.77 0.34 4.42
C VAL A 79 -9.41 -0.36 3.24
N VAL A 80 -8.76 -0.27 2.09
CA VAL A 80 -9.08 -1.02 0.88
C VAL A 80 -7.92 -1.96 0.58
N VAL A 81 -8.23 -3.19 0.15
CA VAL A 81 -7.24 -4.19 -0.23
C VAL A 81 -7.40 -4.47 -1.72
N ASP A 82 -6.32 -4.32 -2.48
CA ASP A 82 -6.21 -4.72 -3.87
C ASP A 82 -5.14 -5.82 -3.98
N SER A 83 -5.47 -6.91 -4.67
CA SER A 83 -4.54 -8.02 -4.87
C SER A 83 -4.51 -8.43 -6.33
N TYR A 84 -3.32 -8.66 -6.86
CA TYR A 84 -3.13 -9.07 -8.24
C TYR A 84 -2.70 -10.55 -8.30
N PRO A 85 -3.42 -11.43 -9.01
CA PRO A 85 -3.09 -12.85 -9.05
C PRO A 85 -1.83 -13.08 -9.90
N LEU A 86 -0.92 -13.94 -9.40
CA LEU A 86 0.23 -14.45 -10.15
C LEU A 86 -0.25 -15.17 -11.42
N GLN A 87 0.28 -14.79 -12.59
CA GLN A 87 0.02 -15.45 -13.87
C GLN A 87 0.71 -16.81 -13.97
#